data_AF-A0A495VC59-F1
#
_entry.id   AF-A0A495VC59-F1
#
_cell.length_a   1.000
_cell.length_b   1.000
_cell.length_c   1.000
_cell.angle_alpha   90.00
_cell.angle_beta   90.00
_cell.angle_gamma   90.00
#
_symmetry.space_group_name_H-M   'P 1'
#
loop_
_entity.id
_entity.type
_entity.pdbx_description
1 polymer ?
#
loop_
_entity_poly.entity_id
_entity_poly.type
_entity_poly.pdbx_seq_one_letter_code
_entity_poly.pdbx_strand_id
1 'polypeptide(L)'
;MSEQQENHPGGGLLIYRAGEGAAPIRVLLEGETVWLTQRLIAELYGTSVPNINQHITTIYEEEELRPEATLKKYLIVQTEGKRQVKRLVDHYNLEMIISVGYRVRSTRGTQFRQWATARLSEYLVKGFTLDDERLKGTASPVDYFDELLARIRDIRASEARVYQRIRDIFALASDYRDGERETQLFFATVQNKRLSRISGNAKFSKISVLRSQSW
;
A
#
# COMPACT_ATOMS: atom_id res chain seq x y z
N MET A 1 28.00 -26.60 17.94
CA MET A 1 28.03 -26.34 16.48
C MET A 1 26.71 -25.66 16.16
N SER A 2 26.73 -24.35 16.05
CA SER A 2 25.51 -23.53 15.94
C SER A 2 25.16 -23.36 14.46
N GLU A 3 24.03 -23.93 14.05
CA GLU A 3 23.36 -23.59 12.78
C GLU A 3 23.03 -22.10 12.79
N GLN A 4 23.81 -21.30 12.06
CA GLN A 4 23.39 -19.95 11.69
C GLN A 4 22.59 -20.04 10.40
N GLN A 5 21.29 -20.22 10.58
CA GLN A 5 20.29 -20.05 9.54
C GLN A 5 20.12 -18.54 9.34
N GLU A 6 20.75 -17.96 8.32
CA GLU A 6 20.50 -16.57 7.93
C GLU A 6 19.06 -16.44 7.40
N ASN A 7 18.16 -16.10 8.32
CA ASN A 7 16.78 -15.69 8.08
C ASN A 7 16.76 -14.46 7.15
N HIS A 8 16.66 -14.68 5.85
CA HIS A 8 16.12 -13.66 4.96
C HIS A 8 14.59 -13.77 5.04
N PRO A 9 13.86 -12.74 5.50
CA PRO A 9 12.40 -12.78 5.56
C PRO A 9 11.85 -12.66 4.15
N GLY A 10 11.91 -13.75 3.38
CA GLY A 10 11.29 -13.83 2.06
C GLY A 10 9.77 -13.87 2.21
N GLY A 11 9.14 -12.71 2.15
CA GLY A 11 7.68 -12.61 2.05
C GLY A 11 7.21 -13.04 0.67
N GLY A 12 6.24 -13.95 0.59
CA GLY A 12 5.52 -14.15 -0.67
C GLY A 12 4.70 -12.90 -0.96
N LEU A 13 5.05 -12.13 -2.00
CA LEU A 13 4.29 -10.96 -2.41
C LEU A 13 3.76 -11.17 -3.81
N LEU A 14 2.44 -11.29 -3.92
CA LEU A 14 1.79 -11.31 -5.20
C LEU A 14 1.66 -9.86 -5.70
N ILE A 15 2.54 -9.45 -6.61
CA ILE A 15 2.56 -8.07 -7.17
C ILE A 15 1.26 -7.78 -7.94
N TYR A 16 0.78 -8.75 -8.72
CA TYR A 16 -0.54 -8.71 -9.35
C TYR A 16 -1.04 -10.13 -9.65
N ARG A 17 -2.36 -10.34 -9.60
CA ARG A 17 -2.98 -11.64 -9.85
C ARG A 17 -3.19 -11.85 -11.35
N ALA A 18 -2.35 -12.67 -11.95
CA ALA A 18 -2.50 -13.14 -13.33
C ALA A 18 -3.51 -14.30 -13.37
N GLY A 19 -4.81 -14.01 -13.34
CA GLY A 19 -5.86 -15.04 -13.41
C GLY A 19 -5.88 -16.02 -12.21
N GLU A 20 -6.90 -16.87 -12.14
CA GLU A 20 -6.96 -17.94 -11.14
C GLU A 20 -5.81 -18.94 -11.36
N GLY A 21 -5.06 -19.25 -10.30
CA GLY A 21 -4.07 -20.33 -10.29
C GLY A 21 -2.59 -19.92 -10.45
N ALA A 22 -2.27 -18.64 -10.63
CA ALA A 22 -0.86 -18.21 -10.66
C ALA A 22 -0.22 -18.28 -9.27
N ALA A 23 0.87 -19.03 -9.14
CA ALA A 23 1.63 -19.14 -7.90
C ALA A 23 2.19 -17.75 -7.48
N PRO A 24 2.18 -17.42 -6.18
CA PRO A 24 2.75 -16.17 -5.70
C PRO A 24 4.27 -16.17 -5.92
N ILE A 25 4.76 -15.07 -6.46
CA ILE A 25 6.19 -14.86 -6.63
C ILE A 25 6.77 -14.49 -5.27
N ARG A 26 7.82 -15.20 -4.88
CA ARG A 26 8.56 -14.87 -3.67
C ARG A 26 9.35 -13.61 -3.94
N VAL A 27 9.19 -12.61 -3.06
CA VAL A 27 9.94 -11.37 -3.16
C VAL A 27 10.75 -11.16 -1.89
N LEU A 28 11.86 -10.45 -2.03
CA LEU A 28 12.55 -9.93 -0.86
C LEU A 28 11.97 -8.54 -0.55
N LEU A 29 11.49 -8.35 0.68
CA LEU A 29 11.07 -7.04 1.20
C LEU A 29 12.18 -6.50 2.09
N GLU A 30 12.79 -5.39 1.70
CA GLU A 30 13.85 -4.74 2.48
C GLU A 30 13.83 -3.23 2.22
N GLY A 31 13.81 -2.43 3.28
CA GLY A 31 13.87 -0.96 3.20
C GLY A 31 12.68 -0.37 2.42
N GLU A 32 11.46 -0.78 2.78
CA GLU A 32 10.19 -0.32 2.18
C GLU A 32 10.01 -0.61 0.68
N THR A 33 10.95 -1.32 0.05
CA THR A 33 10.87 -1.69 -1.36
C THR A 33 10.94 -3.21 -1.55
N VAL A 34 10.56 -3.63 -2.76
CA VAL A 34 10.64 -5.00 -3.25
C VAL A 34 11.93 -5.17 -4.04
N TRP A 35 12.59 -6.31 -3.85
CA TRP A 35 13.79 -6.70 -4.59
C TRP A 35 13.58 -8.03 -5.32
N LEU A 36 13.90 -8.06 -6.61
CA LEU A 36 13.83 -9.26 -7.45
C LEU A 36 15.12 -9.48 -8.26
N THR A 37 15.50 -10.74 -8.44
CA THR A 37 16.54 -11.11 -9.42
C THR A 37 15.99 -11.05 -10.85
N GLN A 38 16.86 -10.94 -11.86
CA GLN A 38 16.47 -10.98 -13.29
C GLN A 38 15.61 -12.20 -13.62
N ARG A 39 15.91 -13.36 -12.99
CA ARG A 39 15.14 -14.60 -13.14
C ARG A 39 13.72 -14.47 -12.61
N LEU A 40 13.53 -13.85 -11.44
CA LEU A 40 12.21 -13.63 -10.86
C LEU A 40 11.41 -12.59 -11.64
N ILE A 41 12.08 -11.57 -12.22
CA ILE A 41 11.45 -10.59 -13.12
C ILE A 41 11.00 -11.28 -14.42
N ALA A 42 11.83 -12.16 -14.98
CA ALA A 42 11.49 -12.95 -16.16
C ALA A 42 10.27 -13.85 -15.89
N GLU A 43 10.21 -14.49 -14.71
CA GLU A 43 9.06 -15.27 -14.26
C GLU A 43 7.81 -14.39 -14.10
N LEU A 44 7.92 -13.25 -13.41
CA LEU A 44 6.87 -12.26 -13.21
C LEU A 44 6.20 -11.83 -14.50
N TYR A 45 7.00 -11.52 -15.51
CA TYR A 45 6.49 -11.06 -16.81
C TYR A 45 6.40 -12.16 -17.85
N GLY A 46 6.64 -13.44 -17.51
CA GLY A 46 6.50 -14.56 -18.44
C GLY A 46 7.35 -14.39 -19.71
N THR A 47 8.62 -14.01 -19.53
CA THR A 47 9.59 -13.80 -20.61
C THR A 47 10.93 -14.44 -20.27
N SER A 48 11.95 -14.27 -21.11
CA SER A 48 13.28 -14.85 -20.92
C SER A 48 14.20 -13.88 -20.18
N VAL A 49 15.18 -14.41 -19.43
CA VAL A 49 16.21 -13.60 -18.75
C VAL A 49 17.01 -12.72 -19.73
N PRO A 50 17.43 -13.21 -20.93
CA PRO A 50 18.09 -12.34 -21.91
C PRO A 50 17.24 -11.13 -22.33
N ASN A 51 15.91 -11.31 -22.47
CA ASN A 51 15.02 -10.20 -22.81
C ASN A 51 14.92 -9.18 -21.66
N ILE A 52 14.89 -9.65 -20.41
CA ILE A 52 14.97 -8.75 -19.24
C ILE A 52 16.28 -7.97 -19.24
N ASN A 53 17.40 -8.62 -19.52
CA ASN A 53 18.71 -7.96 -19.57
C ASN A 53 18.77 -6.89 -20.66
N GLN A 54 18.20 -7.17 -21.83
CA GLN A 54 18.09 -6.17 -22.89
C GLN A 54 17.29 -4.94 -22.42
N HIS A 55 16.14 -5.14 -21.78
CA HIS A 55 15.36 -4.01 -21.25
C HIS A 55 16.09 -3.22 -20.17
N ILE A 56 16.78 -3.89 -19.24
CA ILE A 56 17.57 -3.23 -18.20
C ILE A 56 18.68 -2.38 -18.81
N THR A 57 19.41 -2.93 -19.79
CA THR A 57 20.46 -2.19 -20.49
C THR A 57 19.90 -0.94 -21.16
N THR A 58 18.81 -1.07 -21.92
CA THR A 58 18.16 0.07 -22.59
C THR A 58 17.66 1.12 -21.58
N ILE A 59 17.10 0.72 -20.43
CA ILE A 59 16.66 1.65 -19.38
C ILE A 59 17.83 2.49 -18.85
N TYR A 60 19.00 1.89 -18.68
CA TYR A 60 20.19 2.63 -18.25
C TYR A 60 20.80 3.49 -19.37
N GLU A 61 20.79 3.02 -20.61
CA GLU A 61 21.24 3.78 -21.78
C GLU A 61 20.36 5.01 -22.06
N GLU A 62 19.06 4.91 -21.79
CA GLU A 62 18.09 6.00 -21.89
C GLU A 62 18.14 6.95 -20.68
N GLU A 63 19.01 6.69 -19.70
CA GLU A 63 19.14 7.44 -18.45
C GLU A 63 17.82 7.55 -17.64
N GLU A 64 16.85 6.65 -17.87
CA GLU A 64 15.59 6.63 -17.12
C GLU A 64 15.85 6.30 -15.64
N LEU A 65 16.79 5.39 -15.39
CA LEU A 65 17.21 5.00 -14.05
C LEU A 65 18.74 4.97 -13.96
N ARG A 66 19.26 5.10 -12.74
CA ARG A 66 20.70 4.95 -12.46
C ARG A 66 21.00 3.62 -11.77
N PRO A 67 22.06 2.89 -12.17
CA PRO A 67 22.39 1.60 -11.56
C PRO A 67 22.59 1.67 -10.04
N GLU A 68 23.20 2.75 -9.53
CA GLU A 68 23.53 2.90 -8.12
C GLU A 68 22.28 2.97 -7.22
N ALA A 69 21.15 3.41 -7.77
CA ALA A 69 19.88 3.54 -7.04
C ALA A 69 19.01 2.28 -7.11
N THR A 70 19.21 1.45 -8.13
CA THR A 70 18.25 0.38 -8.49
C THR A 70 18.80 -1.03 -8.36
N LEU A 71 20.11 -1.18 -8.11
CA LEU A 71 20.81 -2.46 -8.02
C LEU A 71 21.41 -2.69 -6.63
N LYS A 72 21.17 -3.87 -6.07
CA LYS A 72 21.91 -4.41 -4.91
C LYS A 72 22.47 -5.78 -5.23
N LYS A 73 23.67 -6.07 -4.71
CA LYS A 73 24.28 -7.40 -4.81
C LYS A 73 24.08 -8.13 -3.50
N TYR A 74 23.35 -9.24 -3.55
CA TYR A 74 23.18 -10.12 -2.40
C TYR A 74 24.05 -11.36 -2.55
N LEU A 75 24.66 -11.78 -1.45
CA LEU A 75 25.40 -13.02 -1.43
C LEU A 75 24.41 -14.19 -1.32
N ILE A 76 24.39 -15.04 -2.33
CA ILE A 76 23.61 -16.27 -2.31
C ILE A 76 24.57 -17.45 -2.17
N VAL A 77 24.29 -18.28 -1.16
CA VAL A 77 24.93 -19.59 -1.00
C VAL A 77 24.07 -20.62 -1.72
N GLN A 78 24.65 -21.30 -2.71
CA GLN A 78 23.99 -22.41 -3.40
C GLN A 78 24.83 -23.68 -3.22
N THR A 79 24.16 -24.80 -2.96
CA THR A 79 24.81 -26.11 -2.94
C THR A 79 24.85 -26.67 -4.36
N GLU A 80 26.05 -26.84 -4.91
CA GLU A 80 26.28 -27.47 -6.22
C GLU A 80 27.00 -28.80 -6.00
N GLY A 81 26.26 -29.90 -6.12
CA GLY A 81 26.76 -31.24 -5.79
C GLY A 81 27.13 -31.36 -4.30
N LYS A 82 28.42 -31.55 -4.00
CA LYS A 82 28.95 -31.62 -2.63
C LYS A 82 29.55 -30.31 -2.11
N ARG A 83 29.59 -29.24 -2.93
CA ARG A 83 30.26 -27.98 -2.59
C ARG A 83 29.24 -26.88 -2.37
N GLN A 84 29.51 -26.03 -1.39
CA GLN A 84 28.79 -24.76 -1.24
C GLN A 84 29.52 -23.67 -2.01
N VAL A 85 28.80 -23.04 -2.93
CA VAL A 85 29.30 -21.95 -3.77
C VAL A 85 28.62 -20.66 -3.34
N LYS A 86 29.44 -19.66 -3.05
CA LYS A 86 29.03 -18.29 -2.71
C LYS A 86 29.09 -17.45 -3.98
N ARG A 87 27.96 -16.88 -4.40
CA ARG A 87 27.91 -15.96 -5.55
C ARG A 87 27.18 -14.68 -5.19
N LEU A 88 27.67 -13.56 -5.73
CA LEU A 88 26.93 -12.31 -5.70
C LEU A 88 25.88 -12.35 -6.82
N VAL A 89 24.63 -12.09 -6.46
CA VAL A 89 23.51 -12.03 -7.40
C VAL A 89 22.88 -10.66 -7.36
N ASP A 90 22.72 -10.10 -8.55
CA ASP A 90 22.10 -8.82 -8.79
C ASP A 90 20.59 -8.89 -8.51
N HIS A 91 20.12 -7.99 -7.65
CA HIS A 91 18.71 -7.76 -7.34
C HIS A 91 18.34 -6.34 -7.69
N TYR A 92 17.17 -6.20 -8.30
CA TYR A 92 16.64 -4.95 -8.80
C TYR A 92 15.44 -4.52 -7.97
N ASN A 93 15.37 -3.23 -7.67
CA ASN A 93 14.33 -2.62 -6.85
C ASN A 93 12.98 -2.51 -7.61
N LEU A 94 11.96 -1.98 -6.92
CA LEU A 94 10.61 -1.81 -7.46
C LEU A 94 10.58 -0.91 -8.70
N GLU A 95 11.38 0.16 -8.74
CA GLU A 95 11.43 1.09 -9.89
C GLU A 95 11.86 0.35 -11.16
N MET A 96 12.96 -0.40 -11.10
CA MET A 96 13.41 -1.19 -12.24
C MET A 96 12.38 -2.25 -12.64
N ILE A 97 11.76 -2.94 -11.68
CA ILE A 97 10.72 -3.94 -11.95
C ILE A 97 9.58 -3.30 -12.75
N ILE A 98 9.08 -2.13 -12.31
CA ILE A 98 8.00 -1.39 -12.98
C ILE A 98 8.42 -0.95 -14.38
N SER A 99 9.60 -0.34 -14.53
CA SER A 99 10.13 0.14 -15.82
C SER A 99 10.26 -0.97 -16.86
N VAL A 100 10.71 -2.16 -16.43
CA VAL A 100 10.73 -3.36 -17.27
C VAL A 100 9.31 -3.82 -17.62
N GLY A 101 8.40 -3.85 -16.65
CA GLY A 101 7.01 -4.27 -16.86
C GLY A 101 6.25 -3.47 -17.94
N TYR A 102 6.58 -2.18 -18.09
CA TYR A 102 6.02 -1.35 -19.15
C TYR A 102 6.59 -1.69 -20.55
N ARG A 103 7.84 -2.18 -20.63
CA ARG A 103 8.53 -2.50 -21.89
C ARG A 103 8.32 -3.94 -22.37
N VAL A 104 8.07 -4.89 -21.46
CA VAL A 104 7.90 -6.31 -21.81
C VAL A 104 6.64 -6.54 -22.66
N ARG A 105 6.84 -7.21 -23.81
CA ARG A 105 5.78 -7.68 -24.70
C ARG A 105 5.43 -9.13 -24.40
N SER A 106 4.55 -9.34 -23.42
CA SER A 106 4.00 -10.66 -23.08
C SER A 106 2.57 -10.53 -22.57
N THR A 107 1.84 -11.65 -22.50
CA THR A 107 0.49 -11.69 -21.89
C THR A 107 0.53 -11.19 -20.44
N ARG A 108 1.54 -11.62 -19.66
CA ARG A 108 1.73 -11.17 -18.28
C ARG A 108 2.09 -9.69 -18.21
N GLY A 109 2.89 -9.16 -19.12
CA GLY A 109 3.19 -7.72 -19.22
C GLY A 109 1.95 -6.89 -19.55
N THR A 110 1.07 -7.38 -20.43
CA THR A 110 -0.21 -6.74 -20.72
C THR A 110 -1.12 -6.71 -19.48
N GLN A 111 -1.23 -7.81 -18.75
CA GLN A 111 -2.00 -7.87 -17.49
C GLN A 111 -1.42 -6.92 -16.44
N PHE A 112 -0.10 -6.83 -16.32
CA PHE A 112 0.55 -5.88 -15.44
C PHE A 112 0.17 -4.44 -15.79
N ARG A 113 0.24 -4.06 -17.06
CA ARG A 113 -0.14 -2.71 -17.50
C ARG A 113 -1.62 -2.41 -17.28
N GLN A 114 -2.51 -3.37 -17.54
CA GLN A 114 -3.95 -3.22 -17.24
C GLN A 114 -4.18 -3.00 -15.73
N TRP A 115 -3.52 -3.79 -14.90
CA TRP A 115 -3.58 -3.65 -13.45
C TRP A 115 -3.03 -2.29 -12.99
N ALA A 116 -1.85 -1.90 -13.45
CA ALA A 116 -1.21 -0.63 -13.09
C ALA A 116 -2.07 0.57 -13.52
N THR A 117 -2.61 0.54 -14.74
CA THR A 117 -3.53 1.58 -15.24
C THR A 117 -4.80 1.64 -14.42
N ALA A 118 -5.38 0.50 -14.00
CA ALA A 118 -6.56 0.48 -13.15
C ALA A 118 -6.28 1.11 -11.78
N ARG A 119 -5.12 0.82 -11.17
CA ARG A 119 -4.72 1.39 -9.88
C ARG A 119 -4.42 2.88 -9.97
N LEU A 120 -3.67 3.29 -10.99
CA LEU A 120 -3.40 4.71 -11.23
C LEU A 120 -4.69 5.49 -11.52
N SER A 121 -5.58 4.94 -12.34
CA SER A 121 -6.88 5.55 -12.62
C SER A 121 -7.73 5.68 -11.35
N GLU A 122 -7.76 4.64 -10.51
CA GLU A 122 -8.46 4.69 -9.23
C GLU A 122 -7.91 5.79 -8.33
N TYR A 123 -6.59 5.89 -8.20
CA TYR A 123 -5.93 6.94 -7.43
C TYR A 123 -6.27 8.34 -7.98
N LEU A 124 -6.19 8.55 -9.29
CA LEU A 124 -6.46 9.84 -9.91
C LEU A 124 -7.93 10.29 -9.77
N VAL A 125 -8.88 9.35 -9.76
CA VAL A 125 -10.31 9.66 -9.63
C VAL A 125 -10.76 9.78 -8.17
N LYS A 126 -10.33 8.85 -7.30
CA LYS A 126 -10.80 8.77 -5.90
C LYS A 126 -9.87 9.47 -4.91
N GLY A 127 -8.62 9.71 -5.28
CA GLY A 127 -7.55 10.20 -4.40
C GLY A 127 -6.86 9.12 -3.56
N PHE A 128 -7.23 7.84 -3.71
CA PHE A 128 -6.61 6.73 -2.97
C PHE A 128 -6.71 5.39 -3.72
N THR A 129 -5.85 4.45 -3.38
CA THR A 129 -5.88 3.05 -3.83
C THR A 129 -5.57 2.15 -2.64
N LEU A 130 -6.33 1.06 -2.47
CA LEU A 130 -6.16 0.11 -1.37
C LEU A 130 -6.09 -1.33 -1.90
N ASP A 131 -5.32 -2.15 -1.18
CA ASP A 131 -5.28 -3.61 -1.34
C ASP A 131 -6.13 -4.25 -0.23
N ASP A 132 -7.44 -4.35 -0.46
CA ASP A 132 -8.41 -4.82 0.54
C ASP A 132 -8.12 -6.22 1.05
N GLU A 133 -7.59 -7.10 0.21
CA GLU A 133 -7.25 -8.48 0.59
C GLU A 133 -6.08 -8.50 1.56
N ARG A 134 -5.07 -7.65 1.33
CA ARG A 134 -3.96 -7.51 2.28
C ARG A 134 -4.39 -6.87 3.59
N LEU A 135 -5.26 -5.87 3.54
CA LEU A 135 -5.81 -5.19 4.72
C LEU A 135 -6.69 -6.09 5.59
N LYS A 136 -7.22 -7.19 5.04
CA LYS A 136 -7.93 -8.23 5.81
C LYS A 136 -6.99 -9.12 6.65
N GLY A 137 -5.67 -8.92 6.57
CA GLY A 137 -4.69 -9.55 7.47
C GLY A 137 -4.21 -10.94 7.06
N THR A 138 -4.56 -11.43 5.87
CA THR A 138 -4.25 -12.80 5.45
C THR A 138 -2.90 -12.97 4.73
N ALA A 139 -2.18 -11.88 4.39
CA ALA A 139 -1.14 -11.97 3.36
C ALA A 139 0.19 -11.19 3.58
N SER A 140 0.42 -10.49 4.70
CA SER A 140 1.69 -9.75 4.85
C SER A 140 2.27 -9.74 6.27
N PRO A 141 3.60 -9.85 6.43
CA PRO A 141 4.29 -9.68 7.72
C PRO A 141 4.31 -8.23 8.22
N VAL A 142 4.08 -7.26 7.33
CA VAL A 142 4.16 -5.82 7.63
C VAL A 142 2.75 -5.25 7.65
N ASP A 143 2.33 -4.75 8.81
CA ASP A 143 1.00 -4.22 9.03
C ASP A 143 0.98 -2.69 8.88
N TYR A 144 0.57 -2.21 7.70
CA TYR A 144 0.33 -0.78 7.46
C TYR A 144 -1.08 -0.35 7.87
N PHE A 145 -1.87 -1.24 8.49
CA PHE A 145 -3.22 -0.93 8.94
C PHE A 145 -3.23 0.19 9.98
N ASP A 146 -2.28 0.17 10.92
CA ASP A 146 -2.16 1.21 11.94
C ASP A 146 -1.86 2.59 11.34
N GLU A 147 -1.03 2.65 10.29
CA GLU A 147 -0.76 3.89 9.57
C GLU A 147 -2.01 4.39 8.83
N LEU A 148 -2.73 3.49 8.16
CA LEU A 148 -4.01 3.82 7.52
C LEU A 148 -5.02 4.34 8.54
N LEU A 149 -5.09 3.71 9.72
CA LEU A 149 -5.96 4.16 10.81
C LEU A 149 -5.56 5.54 11.34
N ALA A 150 -4.25 5.81 11.45
CA ALA A 150 -3.75 7.13 11.82
C ALA A 150 -4.15 8.20 10.80
N ARG A 151 -3.97 7.94 9.50
CA ARG A 151 -4.42 8.85 8.43
C ARG A 151 -5.93 9.10 8.46
N ILE A 152 -6.74 8.07 8.72
CA ILE A 152 -8.20 8.22 8.89
C ILE A 152 -8.52 9.12 10.10
N ARG A 153 -7.79 8.96 11.23
CA ARG A 153 -7.97 9.80 12.41
C ARG A 153 -7.61 11.26 12.11
N ASP A 154 -6.55 11.52 11.37
CA ASP A 154 -6.15 12.88 10.99
C ASP A 154 -7.17 13.55 10.06
N ILE A 155 -7.70 12.80 9.08
CA ILE A 155 -8.80 13.27 8.22
C ILE A 155 -10.00 13.64 9.10
N ARG A 156 -10.39 12.79 10.05
CA ARG A 156 -11.48 13.09 10.99
C ARG A 156 -11.18 14.27 11.92
N ALA A 157 -9.92 14.50 12.30
CA ALA A 157 -9.53 15.65 13.10
C ALA A 157 -9.71 16.96 12.32
N SER A 158 -9.43 16.96 11.01
CA SER A 158 -9.73 18.13 10.15
C SER A 158 -11.24 18.42 10.09
N GLU A 159 -12.08 17.37 10.06
CA GLU A 159 -13.53 17.51 10.15
C GLU A 159 -14.01 18.04 11.52
N ALA A 160 -13.32 17.68 12.61
CA ALA A 160 -13.57 18.23 13.95
C ALA A 160 -13.28 19.74 14.01
N ARG A 161 -12.26 20.23 13.31
CA ARG A 161 -11.98 21.68 13.21
C ARG A 161 -13.08 22.42 12.46
N VAL A 162 -13.70 21.81 11.44
CA VAL A 162 -14.89 22.37 10.79
C VAL A 162 -16.06 22.50 11.79
N TYR A 163 -16.26 21.52 12.66
CA TYR A 163 -17.26 21.61 13.73
C TYR A 163 -16.99 22.71 14.73
N GLN A 164 -15.73 22.85 15.16
CA GLN A 164 -15.35 23.95 16.04
C GLN A 164 -15.66 25.29 15.37
N ARG A 165 -15.35 25.43 14.07
CA ARG A 165 -15.62 26.66 13.34
C ARG A 165 -17.11 26.96 13.18
N ILE A 166 -17.94 25.94 12.92
CA ILE A 166 -19.41 26.09 12.90
C ILE A 166 -19.91 26.52 14.28
N ARG A 167 -19.38 25.93 15.36
CA ARG A 167 -19.73 26.31 16.74
C ARG A 167 -19.33 27.75 17.04
N ASP A 168 -18.12 28.17 16.66
CA ASP A 168 -17.64 29.54 16.85
C ASP A 168 -18.53 30.55 16.12
N ILE A 169 -18.96 30.25 14.88
CA ILE A 169 -19.90 31.09 14.12
C ILE A 169 -21.27 31.12 14.79
N PHE A 170 -21.77 29.97 15.26
CA PHE A 170 -23.03 29.90 15.98
C PHE A 170 -22.99 30.65 17.32
N ALA A 171 -21.84 30.67 17.99
CA ALA A 171 -21.64 31.43 19.22
C ALA A 171 -21.66 32.95 19.00
N LEU A 172 -21.52 33.42 17.75
CA LEU A 172 -21.72 34.82 17.38
C LEU A 172 -23.21 35.19 17.18
N ALA A 173 -24.12 34.21 17.18
CA ALA A 173 -25.55 34.47 17.07
C ALA A 173 -26.09 35.05 18.39
N SER A 174 -26.95 36.05 18.30
CA SER A 174 -27.45 36.82 19.46
C SER A 174 -28.27 35.99 20.45
N ASP A 175 -28.74 34.82 20.05
CA ASP A 175 -29.60 33.89 20.79
C ASP A 175 -28.84 32.66 21.32
N TYR A 176 -27.54 32.56 21.06
CA TYR A 176 -26.72 31.45 21.55
C TYR A 176 -26.48 31.54 23.07
N ARG A 177 -26.80 30.46 23.79
CA ARG A 177 -26.47 30.30 25.21
C ARG A 177 -25.75 28.98 25.43
N ASP A 178 -24.52 29.06 25.94
CA ASP A 178 -23.74 27.87 26.23
C ASP A 178 -24.38 27.09 27.40
N GLY A 179 -24.43 25.76 27.27
CA GLY A 179 -25.06 24.89 28.27
C GLY A 179 -26.58 24.72 28.18
N GLU A 180 -27.29 25.44 27.30
CA GLU A 180 -28.72 25.19 27.09
C GLU A 180 -28.98 23.83 26.44
N ARG A 181 -30.06 23.17 26.90
CA ARG A 181 -30.44 21.83 26.43
C ARG A 181 -30.71 21.82 24.92
N GLU A 182 -31.28 22.89 24.38
CA GLU A 182 -31.57 23.02 22.95
C GLU A 182 -30.28 23.11 22.11
N THR A 183 -29.30 23.90 22.56
CA THR A 183 -27.99 24.01 21.92
C THR A 183 -27.25 22.68 21.92
N GLN A 184 -27.27 21.94 23.05
CA GLN A 184 -26.66 20.61 23.14
C GLN A 184 -27.36 19.59 22.22
N LEU A 185 -28.70 19.59 22.20
CA LEU A 185 -29.50 18.73 21.33
C LEU A 185 -29.25 19.02 19.85
N PHE A 186 -29.09 20.29 19.48
CA PHE A 186 -28.78 20.71 18.12
C PHE A 186 -27.44 20.12 17.65
N PHE A 187 -26.34 20.38 18.39
CA PHE A 187 -25.03 19.86 18.00
C PHE A 187 -24.96 18.32 18.02
N ALA A 188 -25.60 17.67 19.00
CA ALA A 188 -25.72 16.22 19.04
C ALA A 188 -26.50 15.68 17.83
N THR A 189 -27.57 16.35 17.41
CA THR A 189 -28.37 15.97 16.24
C THR A 189 -27.57 16.10 14.95
N VAL A 190 -26.81 17.19 14.80
CA VAL A 190 -25.93 17.42 13.63
C VAL A 190 -24.84 16.35 13.57
N GLN A 191 -24.21 16.02 14.70
CA GLN A 191 -23.18 14.99 14.78
C GLN A 191 -23.74 13.60 14.44
N ASN A 192 -24.89 13.23 15.01
CA ASN A 192 -25.55 11.95 14.76
C ASN A 192 -25.99 11.79 13.31
N LYS A 193 -26.59 12.83 12.71
CA LYS A 193 -27.02 12.82 11.29
C LYS A 193 -25.84 12.64 10.33
N ARG A 194 -24.65 13.15 10.66
CA ARG A 194 -23.46 12.93 9.85
C ARG A 194 -22.94 11.50 10.01
N LEU A 195 -22.79 11.03 11.25
CA LEU A 195 -22.30 9.67 11.52
C LEU A 195 -23.18 8.61 10.85
N SER A 196 -24.50 8.82 10.81
CA SER A 196 -25.43 7.93 10.08
C SER A 196 -25.27 7.99 8.55
N ARG A 197 -24.88 9.15 7.99
CA ARG A 197 -24.63 9.29 6.54
C ARG A 197 -23.30 8.66 6.12
N ILE A 198 -22.27 8.74 6.97
CA ILE A 198 -20.95 8.16 6.68
C ILE A 198 -20.97 6.63 6.82
N SER A 199 -21.68 6.08 7.82
CA SER A 199 -21.69 4.63 8.05
C SER A 199 -22.55 3.83 7.07
N GLY A 200 -23.33 4.50 6.19
CA GLY A 200 -24.29 3.86 5.27
C GLY A 200 -25.41 3.08 5.96
N ASN A 201 -25.45 3.06 7.30
CA ASN A 201 -26.34 2.25 8.10
C ASN A 201 -27.15 3.14 9.04
N ALA A 202 -28.46 3.22 8.80
CA ALA A 202 -29.42 3.94 9.63
C ALA A 202 -29.50 3.41 11.09
N LYS A 203 -28.83 2.28 11.40
CA LYS A 203 -28.84 1.62 12.72
C LYS A 203 -27.84 2.20 13.74
N PHE A 204 -27.01 3.18 13.38
CA PHE A 204 -26.14 3.87 14.34
C PHE A 204 -26.85 5.00 15.14
N SER A 205 -28.17 5.11 15.06
CA SER A 205 -28.96 6.15 15.75
C SER A 205 -29.00 6.05 17.29
N LYS A 206 -28.22 5.16 17.91
CA LYS A 206 -28.24 4.92 19.36
C LYS A 206 -26.88 4.98 20.07
N ILE A 207 -25.84 5.55 19.45
CA ILE A 207 -24.56 5.77 20.14
C ILE A 207 -24.24 7.26 20.15
N SER A 208 -24.82 7.99 21.11
CA SER A 208 -24.15 9.02 21.92
C SER A 208 -25.15 9.94 22.60
N VAL A 209 -25.67 9.52 23.74
CA VAL A 209 -26.11 10.45 24.82
C VAL A 209 -25.11 10.42 26.00
N LEU A 210 -24.14 9.49 26.01
CA LEU A 210 -23.24 9.27 27.15
C LEU A 210 -21.78 9.70 26.95
N ARG A 211 -21.48 10.53 25.94
CA ARG A 211 -20.17 11.22 25.84
C ARG A 211 -20.31 12.75 25.84
N SER A 212 -21.26 13.24 26.62
CA SER A 212 -21.21 14.61 27.15
C SER A 212 -20.60 14.47 28.54
N GLN A 213 -19.28 14.47 28.65
CA GLN A 213 -18.46 14.76 29.85
C GLN A 213 -17.05 14.22 29.58
N SER A 214 -16.28 14.92 28.74
CA SER A 214 -14.81 15.03 28.74
C SER A 214 -14.34 15.59 27.39
N TRP A 215 -14.36 16.92 27.31
CA TRP A 215 -13.34 17.70 26.63
C TRP A 215 -12.57 18.43 27.73
#